data_AF-A0A2N0H341-F1
#
_entry.id   AF-A0A2N0H341-F1
#
_cell.length_a   1.000
_cell.length_b   1.000
_cell.length_c   1.000
_cell.angle_alpha   90.00
_cell.angle_beta   90.00
_cell.angle_gamma   90.00
#
_symmetry.space_group_name_H-M   'P 1'
#
loop_
_entity.id
_entity.type
_entity.pdbx_description
1 polymer ?
#
loop_
_entity_poly.entity_id
_entity_poly.type
_entity_poly.pdbx_seq_one_letter_code
_entity_poly.pdbx_strand_id
1 'polypeptide(L)'
;MNDDEDEVGYRKPPRSGRIKPGEVRNPNGRRGKKGKAKDAKPKDNSLAAIIDRIDNEEVEINNQKMTKRELELRVLHGKALKGDTRASAHLEKLRSAAAVADGKKSGGGVLLLPADVPLHEWTASVAIQQAPYRGAHPSYILDGLPGYEGKEEEEEDDEE
;
A
#
# COMPACT_ATOMS: atom_id res chain seq x y z
N MET A 1 -83.40 -5.08 4.61
CA MET A 1 -82.06 -5.67 4.43
C MET A 1 -81.49 -4.94 3.22
N ASN A 2 -80.40 -4.19 3.38
CA ASN A 2 -79.87 -3.34 2.32
C ASN A 2 -78.89 -4.16 1.47
N ASP A 3 -79.31 -4.55 0.27
CA ASP A 3 -78.54 -5.40 -0.65
C ASP A 3 -77.32 -4.71 -1.32
N ASP A 4 -77.04 -3.45 -0.97
CA ASP A 4 -75.95 -2.65 -1.56
C ASP A 4 -74.57 -2.84 -0.89
N GLU A 5 -74.47 -3.66 0.15
CA GLU A 5 -73.22 -3.84 0.91
C GLU A 5 -72.21 -4.79 0.23
N ASP A 6 -72.69 -5.69 -0.64
CA ASP A 6 -71.91 -6.84 -1.12
C ASP A 6 -71.71 -6.90 -2.65
N GLU A 7 -72.00 -5.84 -3.40
CA GLU A 7 -71.77 -5.81 -4.85
C GLU A 7 -70.25 -5.68 -5.17
N VAL A 8 -69.56 -6.81 -5.05
CA VAL A 8 -68.16 -7.00 -5.43
C VAL A 8 -68.07 -7.56 -6.84
N GLY A 9 -67.19 -6.99 -7.66
CA GLY A 9 -67.02 -7.37 -9.06
C GLY A 9 -65.66 -6.97 -9.62
N TYR A 10 -65.40 -7.23 -10.89
CA TYR A 10 -64.12 -6.87 -11.51
C TYR A 10 -63.86 -5.36 -11.37
N ARG A 11 -62.69 -4.99 -10.85
CA ARG A 11 -62.29 -3.59 -10.52
C ARG A 11 -63.13 -2.89 -9.43
N LYS A 12 -64.01 -3.59 -8.71
CA LYS A 12 -64.76 -3.06 -7.56
C LYS A 12 -64.36 -3.81 -6.28
N PRO A 13 -63.32 -3.37 -5.54
CA PRO A 13 -62.96 -3.97 -4.26
C PRO A 13 -64.09 -3.78 -3.24
N PRO A 14 -64.21 -4.68 -2.24
CA PRO A 14 -65.24 -4.59 -1.20
C PRO A 14 -65.14 -3.29 -0.42
N ARG A 15 -66.29 -2.75 0.02
CA ARG A 15 -66.37 -1.47 0.75
C ARG A 15 -65.50 -1.47 2.02
N SER A 16 -65.40 -2.61 2.70
CA SER A 16 -64.56 -2.79 3.89
C SER A 16 -63.07 -2.51 3.67
N GLY A 17 -62.55 -2.71 2.45
CA GLY A 17 -61.14 -2.54 2.11
C GLY A 17 -60.82 -1.30 1.28
N ARG A 18 -61.82 -0.47 0.93
CA ARG A 18 -61.61 0.75 0.15
C ARG A 18 -60.97 1.83 1.02
N ILE A 19 -59.93 2.46 0.49
CA ILE A 19 -59.33 3.64 1.09
C ILE A 19 -60.34 4.78 0.98
N LYS A 20 -60.67 5.42 2.11
CA LYS A 20 -61.61 6.56 2.11
C LYS A 20 -60.94 7.78 1.47
N PRO A 21 -61.69 8.64 0.77
CA PRO A 21 -61.15 9.89 0.25
C PRO A 21 -60.49 10.71 1.38
N GLY A 22 -59.22 11.06 1.23
CA GLY A 22 -58.43 11.77 2.25
C GLY A 22 -57.68 10.87 3.24
N GLU A 23 -57.92 9.56 3.24
CA GLU A 23 -57.19 8.60 4.06
C GLU A 23 -55.97 8.07 3.30
N VAL A 24 -54.79 8.12 3.91
CA VAL A 24 -53.56 7.53 3.36
C VAL A 24 -53.29 6.24 4.11
N ARG A 25 -53.44 5.07 3.47
CA ARG A 25 -53.24 3.75 4.13
C ARG A 25 -51.80 3.50 4.58
N ASN A 26 -50.84 4.23 4.02
CA ASN A 26 -49.45 4.27 4.50
C ASN A 26 -48.98 5.73 4.63
N PRO A 27 -49.32 6.42 5.73
CA PRO A 27 -48.93 7.82 5.95
C PRO A 27 -47.42 8.03 5.94
N ASN A 28 -46.66 6.98 6.23
CA ASN A 28 -45.21 7.01 6.31
C ASN A 28 -44.50 6.50 5.05
N GLY A 29 -45.24 6.08 4.01
CA GLY A 29 -44.71 5.60 2.74
C GLY A 29 -43.60 4.54 2.88
N ARG A 30 -42.92 4.24 1.78
CA ARG A 30 -41.60 3.61 1.86
C ARG A 30 -40.61 4.73 2.15
N ARG A 31 -40.31 5.01 3.42
CA ARG A 31 -39.13 5.82 3.75
C ARG A 31 -37.93 5.10 3.13
N GLY A 32 -37.42 5.60 2.00
CA GLY A 32 -36.14 5.15 1.46
C GLY A 32 -35.16 5.15 2.61
N LYS A 33 -34.46 4.04 2.85
CA LYS A 33 -33.67 3.79 4.08
C LYS A 33 -32.75 4.98 4.38
N LYS A 34 -33.24 5.96 5.13
CA LYS A 34 -32.44 7.02 5.75
C LYS A 34 -31.69 6.31 6.86
N GLY A 35 -30.41 6.01 6.64
CA GLY A 35 -29.59 5.36 7.67
C GLY A 35 -28.91 4.07 7.25
N LYS A 36 -28.55 3.93 5.98
CA LYS A 36 -27.42 3.08 5.63
C LYS A 36 -26.55 3.91 4.68
N ALA A 37 -25.50 4.52 5.20
CA ALA A 37 -24.36 4.99 4.40
C ALA A 37 -23.65 3.78 3.77
N LYS A 38 -24.39 2.99 2.98
CA LYS A 38 -23.89 1.76 2.35
C LYS A 38 -23.03 2.06 1.13
N ASP A 39 -23.08 3.29 0.64
CA ASP A 39 -22.38 3.73 -0.56
C ASP A 39 -21.72 5.10 -0.34
N ALA A 40 -21.13 5.32 0.84
CA ALA A 40 -20.17 6.41 0.99
C ALA A 40 -18.98 6.04 0.10
N LYS A 41 -19.05 6.43 -1.18
CA LYS A 41 -17.94 6.23 -2.11
C LYS A 41 -16.69 6.74 -1.41
N PRO A 42 -15.59 5.98 -1.44
CA PRO A 42 -14.31 6.42 -0.91
C PRO A 42 -14.04 7.84 -1.44
N LYS A 43 -13.66 8.74 -0.52
CA LYS A 43 -13.41 10.15 -0.85
C LYS A 43 -12.29 10.29 -1.90
N ASP A 44 -11.37 9.33 -1.89
CA ASP A 44 -10.30 9.21 -2.87
C ASP A 44 -10.58 8.07 -3.85
N ASN A 45 -10.72 8.44 -5.13
CA ASN A 45 -10.88 7.52 -6.26
C ASN A 45 -9.62 7.49 -7.15
N SER A 46 -8.47 7.90 -6.63
CA SER A 46 -7.18 7.67 -7.27
C SER A 46 -6.97 6.17 -7.51
N LEU A 47 -6.33 5.83 -8.63
CA LEU A 47 -6.04 4.44 -8.99
C LEU A 47 -5.24 3.73 -7.90
N ALA A 48 -4.24 4.40 -7.32
CA ALA A 48 -3.42 3.84 -6.24
C ALA A 48 -4.28 3.52 -4.99
N ALA A 49 -5.12 4.47 -4.55
CA ALA A 49 -5.99 4.28 -3.39
C ALA A 49 -7.06 3.21 -3.61
N ILE A 50 -7.46 2.94 -4.85
CA ILE A 50 -8.36 1.84 -5.21
C ILE A 50 -7.62 0.51 -5.12
N ILE A 51 -6.42 0.42 -5.71
CA ILE A 51 -5.58 -0.79 -5.67
C ILE A 51 -5.26 -1.15 -4.22
N ASP A 52 -4.80 -0.19 -3.41
CA ASP A 52 -4.47 -0.45 -2.00
C ASP A 52 -5.67 -0.97 -1.20
N ARG A 53 -6.88 -0.48 -1.48
CA ARG A 53 -8.09 -0.98 -0.81
C ARG A 53 -8.44 -2.41 -1.22
N ILE A 54 -8.30 -2.73 -2.50
CA ILE A 54 -8.57 -4.07 -3.02
C ILE A 54 -7.53 -5.04 -2.44
N ASP A 55 -6.26 -4.67 -2.49
CA ASP A 55 -5.14 -5.49 -2.02
C ASP A 55 -5.26 -5.85 -0.53
N ASN A 56 -5.69 -4.87 0.29
CA ASN A 56 -5.84 -5.02 1.74
C ASN A 56 -7.19 -5.58 2.18
N GLU A 57 -8.10 -5.88 1.26
CA GLU A 57 -9.39 -6.48 1.61
C GLU A 57 -9.19 -7.90 2.13
N GLU A 58 -9.72 -8.19 3.32
CA GLU A 58 -9.66 -9.53 3.91
C GLU A 58 -10.70 -10.46 3.27
N VAL A 59 -10.25 -11.66 2.90
CA VAL A 59 -11.07 -12.73 2.35
C VAL A 59 -10.84 -14.00 3.17
N GLU A 60 -11.92 -14.73 3.44
CA GLU A 60 -11.86 -16.01 4.13
C GLU A 60 -11.92 -17.15 3.11
N ILE A 61 -10.87 -17.97 3.06
CA ILE A 61 -10.78 -19.15 2.20
C ILE A 61 -10.38 -20.32 3.09
N ASN A 62 -11.18 -21.40 3.08
CA ASN A 62 -10.93 -22.60 3.89
C ASN A 62 -10.73 -22.29 5.39
N ASN A 63 -11.56 -21.41 5.96
CA ASN A 63 -11.48 -20.92 7.34
C ASN A 63 -10.17 -20.18 7.69
N GLN A 64 -9.38 -19.77 6.70
CA GLN A 64 -8.21 -18.91 6.88
C GLN A 64 -8.54 -17.53 6.32
N LYS A 65 -8.37 -16.51 7.17
CA LYS A 65 -8.45 -15.11 6.76
C LYS A 65 -7.11 -14.68 6.19
N MET A 66 -7.13 -14.15 4.98
CA MET A 66 -5.94 -13.62 4.30
C MET A 66 -6.33 -12.40 3.47
N THR A 67 -5.36 -11.55 3.15
CA THR A 67 -5.61 -10.42 2.24
C THR A 67 -5.71 -10.91 0.80
N LYS A 68 -6.43 -10.17 -0.07
CA LYS A 68 -6.48 -10.49 -1.51
C LYS A 68 -5.10 -10.52 -2.14
N ARG A 69 -4.22 -9.59 -1.75
CA ARG A 69 -2.83 -9.56 -2.24
C ARG A 69 -2.05 -10.83 -1.87
N GLU A 70 -2.22 -11.34 -0.65
CA GLU A 70 -1.60 -12.60 -0.27
C GLU A 70 -2.13 -13.77 -1.09
N LEU A 71 -3.44 -13.82 -1.30
CA LEU A 71 -4.08 -14.85 -2.12
C LEU A 71 -3.55 -14.85 -3.56
N GLU A 72 -3.42 -13.68 -4.17
CA GLU A 72 -2.87 -13.54 -5.52
C GLU A 72 -1.44 -14.10 -5.62
N LEU A 73 -0.59 -13.79 -4.64
CA LEU A 73 0.77 -14.34 -4.56
C LEU A 73 0.77 -15.86 -4.39
N ARG A 74 -0.13 -16.42 -3.57
CA ARG A 74 -0.26 -17.88 -3.41
C ARG A 74 -0.69 -18.55 -4.71
N VAL A 75 -1.64 -17.96 -5.44
CA VAL A 75 -2.09 -18.49 -6.74
C VAL A 75 -0.98 -18.39 -7.78
N LEU A 76 -0.27 -17.27 -7.83
CA LEU A 76 0.88 -17.09 -8.73
C LEU A 76 1.98 -18.11 -8.42
N HIS A 77 2.29 -18.33 -7.14
CA HIS A 77 3.24 -19.34 -6.70
C HIS A 77 2.78 -20.76 -7.08
N GLY A 78 1.50 -21.08 -6.89
CA GLY A 78 0.93 -22.36 -7.31
C GLY A 78 1.02 -22.60 -8.82
N LYS A 79 0.87 -21.55 -9.65
CA LYS A 79 1.07 -21.64 -11.11
C LYS A 79 2.54 -21.84 -11.47
N ALA A 80 3.45 -21.13 -10.82
CA ALA A 80 4.89 -21.30 -11.00
C ALA A 80 5.34 -22.74 -10.66
N LEU A 81 4.83 -23.30 -9.55
CA LEU A 81 5.10 -24.69 -9.16
C LEU A 81 4.56 -25.72 -10.17
N LYS A 82 3.49 -25.40 -10.89
CA LYS A 82 2.95 -26.24 -11.97
C LYS A 82 3.77 -26.16 -13.26
N GLY A 83 4.81 -25.33 -13.31
CA GLY A 83 5.70 -25.19 -14.47
C GLY A 83 5.30 -24.08 -15.45
N ASP A 84 4.39 -23.18 -15.07
CA ASP A 84 4.11 -22.00 -15.89
C ASP A 84 5.32 -21.04 -15.85
N THR A 85 6.08 -21.02 -16.95
CA THR A 85 7.31 -20.24 -17.08
C THR A 85 7.06 -18.74 -16.95
N ARG A 86 5.89 -18.24 -17.36
CA ARG A 86 5.52 -16.82 -17.22
C ARG A 86 5.26 -16.48 -15.76
N ALA A 87 4.54 -17.33 -15.05
CA ALA A 87 4.30 -17.16 -13.62
C ALA A 87 5.61 -17.16 -12.83
N SER A 88 6.52 -18.07 -13.15
CA SER A 88 7.86 -18.13 -12.55
C SER A 88 8.67 -16.85 -12.79
N ALA A 89 8.70 -16.34 -14.02
CA ALA A 89 9.41 -15.11 -14.35
C ALA A 89 8.82 -13.87 -13.63
N HIS A 90 7.48 -13.77 -13.56
CA HIS A 90 6.82 -12.71 -12.80
C HIS A 90 7.15 -12.79 -11.30
N LEU A 91 7.16 -13.99 -10.73
CA LEU A 91 7.48 -14.21 -9.32
C LEU A 91 8.94 -13.88 -9.02
N GLU A 92 9.87 -14.23 -9.91
CA GLU A 92 11.29 -13.85 -9.80
C GLU A 92 11.48 -12.33 -9.82
N LYS A 93 10.77 -11.62 -10.70
CA LYS A 93 10.76 -10.15 -10.74
C LYS A 93 10.22 -9.55 -9.44
N LEU A 94 9.17 -10.12 -8.86
CA LEU A 94 8.64 -9.67 -7.57
C LEU A 94 9.62 -9.94 -6.43
N ARG A 95 10.31 -11.08 -6.44
CA ARG A 95 11.36 -11.40 -5.45
C ARG A 95 12.55 -10.45 -5.52
N SER A 96 13.02 -10.12 -6.73
CA SER A 96 14.12 -9.18 -6.91
C SER A 96 13.75 -7.76 -6.49
N ALA A 97 12.53 -7.31 -6.83
CA ALA A 97 12.00 -6.01 -6.42
C ALA A 97 11.77 -5.89 -4.91
N ALA A 98 11.32 -6.97 -4.26
CA ALA A 98 11.08 -7.00 -2.83
C ALA A 98 12.37 -7.07 -1.98
N ALA A 99 13.55 -7.06 -2.62
CA ALA A 99 14.84 -7.23 -1.97
C ALA A 99 14.87 -8.42 -0.99
N VAL A 100 14.08 -9.47 -1.27
CA VAL A 100 14.12 -10.76 -0.55
C VAL A 100 15.33 -11.55 -1.05
N ALA A 101 16.46 -10.85 -1.16
CA ALA A 101 17.76 -11.46 -1.33
C ALA A 101 18.13 -12.02 0.04
N ASP A 102 18.00 -13.33 0.19
CA ASP A 102 18.68 -14.08 1.22
C ASP A 102 20.14 -13.62 1.30
N GLY A 103 20.50 -12.99 2.41
CA GLY A 103 21.85 -12.51 2.71
C GLY A 103 22.18 -11.15 2.08
N LYS A 104 22.59 -10.21 2.94
CA LYS A 104 23.29 -8.97 2.57
C LYS A 104 24.31 -9.28 1.47
N LYS A 105 24.03 -8.90 0.22
CA LYS A 105 25.07 -8.78 -0.79
C LYS A 105 25.90 -7.55 -0.41
N SER A 106 26.89 -7.76 0.44
CA SER A 106 28.02 -6.83 0.55
C SER A 106 28.66 -6.79 -0.84
N GLY A 107 28.31 -5.80 -1.65
CA GLY A 107 28.94 -5.58 -2.94
C GLY A 107 30.42 -5.43 -2.70
N GLY A 108 31.23 -6.37 -3.19
CA GLY A 108 32.68 -6.23 -3.18
C GLY A 108 33.05 -5.05 -4.08
N GLY A 109 33.43 -3.93 -3.48
CA GLY A 109 33.97 -2.79 -4.21
C GLY A 109 35.39 -3.08 -4.67
N VAL A 110 35.74 -2.65 -5.89
CA VAL A 110 37.11 -2.67 -6.41
C VAL A 110 37.78 -1.34 -6.05
N LEU A 111 38.87 -1.38 -5.28
CA LEU A 111 39.72 -0.23 -5.01
C LEU A 111 40.71 -0.04 -6.17
N LEU A 112 40.59 1.07 -6.89
CA LEU A 112 41.58 1.49 -7.88
C LEU A 112 42.75 2.14 -7.12
N LEU A 113 43.90 1.46 -7.03
CA LEU A 113 45.14 2.03 -6.51
C LEU A 113 45.91 2.73 -7.62
N PRO A 114 46.21 4.04 -7.52
CA PRO A 114 47.28 4.65 -8.29
C PRO A 114 48.63 4.14 -7.77
N ALA A 115 49.53 3.73 -8.66
CA ALA A 115 50.74 2.98 -8.33
C ALA A 115 51.84 3.77 -7.59
N ASP A 116 51.70 5.08 -7.40
CA ASP A 116 52.81 5.96 -6.99
C ASP A 116 52.44 6.94 -5.86
N VAL A 117 51.44 6.61 -5.04
CA VAL A 117 51.03 7.47 -3.91
C VAL A 117 51.73 7.02 -2.63
N PRO A 118 52.38 7.92 -1.87
CA PRO A 118 52.98 7.56 -0.59
C PRO A 118 51.90 7.09 0.40
N LEU A 119 52.27 6.12 1.26
CA LEU A 119 51.35 5.37 2.12
C LEU A 119 50.41 6.26 2.97
N HIS A 120 50.91 7.39 3.46
CA HIS A 120 50.15 8.28 4.35
C HIS A 120 48.98 9.00 3.62
N GLU A 121 49.23 9.55 2.44
CA GLU A 121 48.20 10.14 1.57
C GLU A 121 47.17 9.10 1.13
N TRP A 122 47.64 7.88 0.88
CA TRP A 122 46.76 6.76 0.55
C TRP A 122 45.84 6.40 1.72
N THR A 123 46.37 6.32 2.95
CA THR A 123 45.54 6.00 4.12
C THR A 123 44.46 7.07 4.38
N ALA A 124 44.77 8.35 4.17
CA ALA A 124 43.82 9.45 4.31
C ALA A 124 42.71 9.40 3.24
N SER A 125 43.08 9.19 1.98
CA SER A 125 42.10 9.09 0.88
C SER A 125 41.20 7.86 1.01
N VAL A 126 41.73 6.71 1.43
CA VAL A 126 40.94 5.49 1.70
C VAL A 126 39.98 5.69 2.86
N ALA A 127 40.42 6.36 3.93
CA ALA A 127 39.56 6.70 5.05
C ALA A 127 38.35 7.54 4.61
N ILE A 128 38.57 8.58 3.81
CA ILE A 128 37.51 9.45 3.27
C ILE A 128 36.57 8.65 2.36
N GLN A 129 37.11 7.85 1.43
CA GLN A 129 36.32 7.06 0.49
C GLN A 129 35.48 5.96 1.18
N GLN A 130 35.97 5.40 2.28
CA GLN A 130 35.27 4.33 3.01
C GLN A 130 34.36 4.83 4.14
N ALA A 131 34.45 6.08 4.56
CA ALA A 131 33.62 6.65 5.62
C ALA A 131 32.10 6.47 5.39
N PRO A 132 31.54 6.71 4.19
CA PRO A 132 30.10 6.54 3.93
C PRO A 132 29.62 5.09 4.11
N TYR A 133 30.52 4.12 3.91
CA TYR A 133 30.19 2.69 3.98
C TYR A 133 30.43 2.09 5.36
N ARG A 134 31.23 2.75 6.21
CA ARG A 134 31.53 2.31 7.59
C ARG A 134 30.57 2.88 8.64
N GLY A 135 29.67 3.79 8.26
CA GLY A 135 28.72 4.42 9.18
C GLY A 135 29.38 5.35 10.21
N ALA A 136 30.63 5.76 9.96
CA ALA A 136 31.37 6.70 10.79
C ALA A 136 31.42 8.07 10.11
N HIS A 137 31.17 9.15 10.86
CA HIS A 137 31.32 10.52 10.35
C HIS A 137 32.79 10.80 10.00
N PRO A 138 33.08 11.45 8.86
CA PRO A 138 34.44 11.65 8.36
C PRO A 138 35.33 12.51 9.26
N SER A 139 34.76 13.35 10.13
CA SER A 139 35.49 14.22 11.07
C SER A 139 36.34 13.45 12.08
N TYR A 140 35.83 12.35 12.63
CA TYR A 140 36.54 11.56 13.64
C TYR A 140 37.76 10.79 13.11
N ILE A 141 37.92 10.69 11.78
CA ILE A 141 39.01 9.91 11.16
C ILE A 141 40.24 10.78 10.86
N LEU A 142 40.06 12.11 10.79
CA LEU A 142 41.11 13.07 10.43
C LEU A 142 41.87 13.64 11.64
N ASP A 143 41.24 13.69 12.82
CA ASP A 143 41.81 14.26 14.07
C ASP A 143 43.01 13.48 14.65
N GLY A 144 43.36 12.32 14.10
CA GLY A 144 44.44 11.45 14.58
C GLY A 144 45.66 11.34 13.65
N LEU A 145 45.66 12.02 12.49
CA LEU A 145 46.71 11.88 11.48
C LEU A 145 47.83 12.92 11.70
N PRO A 146 49.11 12.50 11.79
CA PRO A 146 50.21 13.43 11.94
C PRO A 146 50.33 14.31 10.68
N GLY A 147 50.07 15.61 10.82
CA GLY A 147 50.14 16.61 9.74
C GLY A 147 48.79 17.15 9.24
N TYR A 148 47.65 16.77 9.83
CA TYR A 148 46.35 17.38 9.52
C TYR A 148 46.10 18.59 10.44
N GLU A 149 46.38 19.80 9.94
CA GLU A 149 45.91 21.03 10.59
C GLU A 149 44.44 21.21 10.23
N GLY A 150 43.56 21.00 11.21
CA GLY A 150 42.12 21.19 11.05
C GLY A 150 41.83 22.60 10.54
N LYS A 151 41.19 22.70 9.38
CA LYS A 151 40.56 23.96 8.97
C LYS A 151 39.26 24.08 9.75
N GLU A 152 39.23 25.03 10.68
CA GLU A 152 37.98 25.57 11.22
C GLU A 152 37.21 26.14 10.03
N GLU A 153 36.08 25.51 9.68
CA GLU A 153 35.12 26.09 8.75
C GLU A 153 34.49 27.29 9.46
N GLU A 154 34.83 28.50 9.01
CA GLU A 154 34.08 29.70 9.35
C GLU A 154 32.63 29.51 8.88
N GLU A 155 31.70 29.48 9.83
CA GLU A 155 30.26 29.64 9.57
C GLU A 155 30.06 31.02 8.92
N GLU A 156 29.84 31.05 7.61
CA GLU A 156 29.39 32.22 6.89
C GLU A 156 27.90 32.40 7.21
N ASP A 157 27.62 33.22 8.21
CA ASP A 157 26.27 33.71 8.54
C ASP A 157 25.75 34.52 7.34
N ASP A 158 24.84 33.91 6.57
CA ASP A 158 24.03 34.58 5.55
C ASP A 158 23.08 35.60 6.22
N GLU A 159 23.53 36.85 6.41
CA GLU A 159 22.67 38.00 6.68
C GLU A 159 22.26 38.74 5.38
N GLU A 160 20.93 38.77 5.19
CA GLU A 160 20.06 39.72 4.47
C GLU A 160 19.88 39.67 2.93
#